data_AF-A0A7J4KD78-F1
#
_entry.id   AF-A0A7J4KD78-F1
#
_cell.length_a   1.000
_cell.length_b   1.000
_cell.length_c   1.000
_cell.angle_alpha   90.00
_cell.angle_beta   90.00
_cell.angle_gamma   90.00
#
_symmetry.space_group_name_H-M   'P 1'
#
loop_
_entity.id
_entity.type
_entity.pdbx_description
1 polymer ?
#
loop_
_entity_poly.entity_id
_entity_poly.type
_entity_poly.pdbx_seq_one_letter_code
_entity_poly.pdbx_strand_id
1 'polypeptide(L)'
;MVVGALGLLRLPDFYTRAHASGKCDTLGEGLMLLGFILYEGATLLSLKLLLLIIFIYISSPTAVHALVNVAYSRGVPPWQKGEERR
;
A
#
# COMPACT_ATOMS: atom_id res chain seq x y z
N MET A 1 4.45 6.21 -5.11
CA MET A 1 5.51 5.50 -4.36
C MET A 1 6.43 6.42 -3.55
N VAL A 2 7.11 7.43 -4.14
CA VAL A 2 8.03 8.32 -3.37
C VAL A 2 7.37 8.97 -2.14
N VAL A 3 6.14 9.48 -2.30
CA VAL A 3 5.38 10.07 -1.18
C VAL A 3 5.04 9.04 -0.10
N GLY A 4 4.74 7.79 -0.49
CA GLY A 4 4.50 6.69 0.44
C GLY A 4 5.75 6.32 1.24
N ALA A 5 6.91 6.26 0.57
CA ALA A 5 8.20 6.04 1.23
C ALA A 5 8.56 7.18 2.19
N LEU A 6 8.29 8.43 1.81
CA LEU A 6 8.44 9.58 2.71
C LEU A 6 7.46 9.49 3.90
N GLY A 7 6.22 9.06 3.67
CA GLY A 7 5.24 8.80 4.73
C GLY A 7 5.71 7.72 5.69
N LEU A 8 6.33 6.65 5.19
CA LEU A 8 6.93 5.59 6.00
C LEU A 8 8.09 6.11 6.87
N LEU A 9 8.85 7.10 6.42
CA LEU A 9 9.96 7.68 7.19
C LEU A 9 9.51 8.79 8.16
N ARG A 10 8.46 9.54 7.81
CA ARG A 10 8.08 10.77 8.52
C ARG A 10 6.93 10.60 9.51
N LEU A 11 6.09 9.57 9.35
CA LEU A 11 4.93 9.36 10.20
C LEU A 11 5.31 8.73 11.55
N PRO A 12 4.62 9.13 12.63
CA PRO A 12 5.07 8.92 14.01
C PRO A 12 4.79 7.53 14.58
N ASP A 13 4.05 6.67 13.87
CA ASP A 13 3.60 5.39 14.39
C ASP A 13 3.32 4.35 13.31
N PHE A 14 3.39 3.07 13.70
CA PHE A 14 3.17 1.91 12.85
C PHE A 14 1.87 2.00 12.03
N TYR A 15 0.73 2.33 12.62
CA TYR A 15 -0.55 2.35 11.89
C TYR A 15 -0.57 3.46 10.84
N THR A 16 -0.04 4.64 11.20
CA THR A 16 0.03 5.78 10.27
C THR A 16 0.99 5.50 9.11
N ARG A 17 2.14 4.87 9.39
CA ARG A 17 3.12 4.43 8.40
C ARG A 17 2.54 3.36 7.47
N ALA A 18 1.86 2.36 8.02
CA ALA A 18 1.20 1.29 7.26
C ALA A 18 0.10 1.85 6.34
N HIS A 19 -0.68 2.82 6.83
CA HIS A 19 -1.68 3.52 6.03
C HIS A 19 -1.07 4.30 4.85
N ALA A 20 0.01 5.04 5.09
CA ALA A 20 0.68 5.80 4.05
C ALA A 20 1.29 4.89 2.98
N SER A 21 1.96 3.80 3.38
CA SER A 21 2.54 2.83 2.45
C SER A 21 1.46 2.10 1.66
N GLY A 22 0.46 1.53 2.34
CA GLY A 22 -0.58 0.72 1.69
C GLY A 22 -1.41 1.48 0.66
N LYS A 23 -1.78 2.74 0.95
CA LYS A 23 -2.52 3.58 -0.02
C LYS A 23 -1.66 4.02 -1.20
N CYS A 24 -0.40 4.36 -0.93
CA CYS A 24 0.50 4.85 -1.98
C CYS A 24 0.96 3.75 -2.95
N ASP A 25 1.10 2.52 -2.48
CA ASP A 25 1.46 1.38 -3.32
C ASP A 25 0.31 0.97 -4.22
N THR A 26 -0.86 0.67 -3.64
CA THR A 26 -2.03 0.19 -4.39
C THR A 26 -2.44 1.12 -5.53
N LEU A 27 -2.53 2.43 -5.25
CA LEU A 27 -2.83 3.43 -6.27
C LEU A 27 -1.66 3.64 -7.23
N GLY A 28 -0.42 3.65 -6.72
CA GLY A 28 0.77 3.89 -7.53
C GLY A 28 1.01 2.81 -8.57
N GLU A 29 1.06 1.55 -8.14
CA GLU A 29 1.20 0.39 -9.03
C GLU A 29 -0.02 0.26 -9.93
N GLY A 30 -1.24 0.46 -9.42
CA GLY A 30 -2.46 0.42 -10.22
C GLY A 30 -2.44 1.40 -11.41
N LEU A 31 -2.09 2.66 -11.16
CA LEU A 31 -1.96 3.68 -12.20
C LEU A 31 -0.81 3.38 -13.17
N MET A 32 0.32 2.89 -12.67
CA MET A 32 1.49 2.58 -13.50
C MET A 32 1.21 1.41 -14.45
N LEU A 33 0.61 0.33 -13.94
CA LEU A 33 0.22 -0.84 -14.73
C LEU A 33 -0.89 -0.49 -15.73
N LEU A 34 -1.84 0.36 -15.34
CA LEU A 34 -2.87 0.86 -16.26
C LEU A 34 -2.25 1.70 -17.39
N GLY A 35 -1.25 2.53 -17.09
CA GLY A 35 -0.46 3.23 -18.09
C GLY A 35 0.24 2.30 -19.08
N PHE A 36 0.80 1.17 -18.60
CA PHE A 36 1.38 0.16 -19.48
C PHE A 36 0.34 -0.54 -20.36
N ILE A 37 -0.84 -0.85 -19.83
CA ILE A 37 -1.94 -1.42 -20.63
C ILE A 37 -2.35 -0.46 -21.76
N LEU A 38 -2.44 0.84 -21.46
CA LEU A 38 -2.77 1.86 -22.46
C LEU A 38 -1.66 2.03 -23.50
N TYR A 39 -0.39 1.92 -23.10
CA TYR A 39 0.76 2.01 -24.01
C TYR A 39 0.88 0.80 -24.95
N GLU A 40 0.68 -0.41 -24.42
CA GLU A 40 0.84 -1.65 -25.20
C GLU A 40 -0.40 -1.96 -26.06
N GLY A 41 -1.60 -1.58 -25.61
CA GLY A 41 -2.85 -1.82 -26.32
C GLY A 41 -3.47 -3.19 -25.99
N ALA A 42 -4.36 -3.70 -26.86
CA ALA A 42 -5.14 -4.91 -26.58
C ALA A 42 -4.39 -6.21 -26.92
N THR A 43 -3.30 -6.48 -26.20
CA THR A 43 -2.48 -7.69 -26.39
C THR A 43 -2.61 -8.67 -25.22
N LEU A 44 -2.04 -9.87 -25.39
CA LEU A 44 -1.94 -10.87 -24.32
C LEU A 44 -1.16 -10.32 -23.10
N LEU A 45 -0.22 -9.39 -23.31
CA LEU A 45 0.51 -8.76 -22.22
C LEU A 45 -0.43 -7.90 -21.36
N SER A 46 -1.28 -7.09 -21.99
CA SER A 46 -2.26 -6.26 -21.29
C SER A 46 -3.26 -7.08 -20.46
N LEU A 47 -3.66 -8.27 -20.94
CA LEU A 47 -4.48 -9.19 -20.15
C LEU A 47 -3.75 -9.69 -18.90
N LYS A 48 -2.45 -10.02 -19.02
CA LYS A 48 -1.62 -10.42 -17.86
C LYS A 48 -1.45 -9.28 -16.87
N LEU A 49 -1.24 -8.05 -17.36
CA LEU A 49 -1.15 -6.84 -16.52
C LEU A 49 -2.46 -6.56 -15.79
N LEU A 50 -3.61 -6.77 -16.44
CA LEU A 50 -4.92 -6.62 -15.80
C LEU A 50 -5.10 -7.64 -14.66
N LEU A 51 -4.76 -8.92 -14.89
CA LEU A 51 -4.79 -9.95 -13.85
C LEU A 51 -3.83 -9.62 -12.69
N LEU A 52 -2.65 -9.05 -13.01
CA LEU A 52 -1.70 -8.59 -12.01
C LEU A 52 -2.28 -7.47 -11.14
N ILE A 53 -2.97 -6.49 -11.72
CA ILE A 53 -3.65 -5.42 -10.97
C ILE A 53 -4.65 -6.03 -9.99
N ILE A 54 -5.52 -6.94 -10.46
CA ILE A 54 -6.53 -7.60 -9.62
C ILE A 54 -5.86 -8.35 -8.46
N PHE A 55 -4.79 -9.09 -8.76
CA PHE A 55 -4.05 -9.83 -7.76
C PHE A 55 -3.44 -8.92 -6.70
N ILE A 56 -2.73 -7.86 -7.10
CA ILE A 56 -2.14 -6.87 -6.18
C ILE A 56 -3.20 -6.21 -5.30
N TYR A 57 -4.36 -5.88 -5.88
CA TYR A 57 -5.48 -5.26 -5.17
C TYR A 57 -6.08 -6.16 -4.08
N ILE A 58 -5.92 -7.48 -4.19
CA ILE A 58 -6.32 -8.42 -3.13
C ILE A 58 -5.16 -8.62 -2.16
N SER A 59 -3.97 -8.93 -2.66
CA SER A 59 -2.81 -9.28 -1.84
C SER A 59 -2.36 -8.14 -0.93
N SER A 60 -2.31 -6.91 -1.44
CA SER A 60 -1.83 -5.75 -0.70
C SER A 60 -2.68 -5.40 0.54
N PRO A 61 -4.02 -5.22 0.45
CA PRO A 61 -4.84 -4.99 1.63
C PRO A 61 -4.87 -6.20 2.56
N THR A 62 -4.80 -7.44 2.05
CA THR A 62 -4.70 -8.63 2.91
C THR A 62 -3.41 -8.61 3.73
N ALA A 63 -2.27 -8.29 3.13
CA ALA A 63 -0.99 -8.21 3.83
C ALA A 63 -0.99 -7.10 4.90
N VAL A 64 -1.46 -5.89 4.56
CA VAL A 64 -1.56 -4.77 5.50
C VAL A 64 -2.53 -5.11 6.64
N HIS A 65 -3.67 -5.71 6.33
CA HIS A 65 -4.66 -6.12 7.34
C HIS A 65 -4.08 -7.15 8.30
N ALA A 66 -3.40 -8.18 7.81
CA ALA A 66 -2.74 -9.17 8.65
C ALA A 66 -1.70 -8.54 9.58
N LEU A 67 -0.90 -7.60 9.07
CA LEU A 67 0.12 -6.91 9.86
C LEU A 67 -0.49 -6.01 10.95
N VAL A 68 -1.53 -5.25 10.59
CA VAL A 68 -2.29 -4.41 11.53
C VAL A 68 -3.00 -5.25 12.59
N ASN A 69 -3.59 -6.38 12.22
CA ASN A 69 -4.25 -7.28 13.16
C ASN A 69 -3.26 -7.84 14.19
N VAL A 70 -2.04 -8.19 13.78
CA VAL A 70 -0.99 -8.64 14.70
C VAL A 70 -0.53 -7.51 15.61
N ALA A 71 -0.30 -6.31 15.08
CA ALA A 71 0.09 -5.14 15.87
C ALA A 71 -0.98 -4.80 16.92
N TYR A 72 -2.25 -4.83 16.51
CA TYR A 72 -3.40 -4.61 17.40
C TYR A 72 -3.50 -5.70 18.47
N SER A 73 -3.38 -6.97 18.09
CA SER A 73 -3.43 -8.11 19.02
C SER A 73 -2.27 -8.10 20.03
N ARG A 74 -1.13 -7.50 19.67
CA ARG A 74 0.01 -7.30 20.59
C ARG A 74 -0.09 -6.03 21.43
N GLY A 75 -1.19 -5.29 21.33
CA GLY A 75 -1.43 -4.09 22.13
C GLY A 75 -0.56 -2.90 21.76
N VAL A 76 -0.07 -2.81 20.52
CA VAL A 76 0.64 -1.62 20.04
C VAL A 76 -0.34 -0.44 20.01
N PRO A 77 -0.17 0.60 20.84
CA PRO A 77 -1.12 1.71 20.90
C PRO A 77 -0.95 2.61 19.68
N PRO A 78 -2.05 3.11 19.08
CA PRO A 78 -1.96 4.11 18.03
C PRO A 78 -1.49 5.45 18.60
N TRP A 79 -0.61 6.14 17.87
CA TRP A 79 -0.08 7.43 18.32
C TRP A 79 -1.16 8.51 18.41
N GLN A 80 -1.11 9.28 19.49
CA GLN A 80 -1.97 10.43 19.73
C GLN A 80 -1.18 11.75 19.71
N LYS A 81 -1.87 12.83 19.34
CA LYS A 81 -1.26 14.16 19.27
C LYS A 81 -0.81 14.62 20.66
N GLY A 82 0.51 14.65 20.87
CA GLY A 82 1.14 14.98 22.16
C GLY A 82 2.11 13.91 22.65
N GLU A 83 2.10 12.72 22.06
CA GLU A 83 3.02 11.64 22.39
C GLU A 83 4.34 11.72 21.59
N GLU A 84 5.42 11.17 22.17
CA GLU A 84 6.70 11.02 21.51
C GLU A 84 6.60 10.03 20.33
N ARG A 85 7.39 10.24 19.27
CA ARG A 85 7.36 9.40 18.06
C ARG A 85 7.90 7.99 18.37
N ARG A 86 7.26 6.94 17.86
CA ARG A 86 7.64 5.54 18.08
C ARG A 86 7.95 4.79 16.79
#